data_AF-A0A819ME04-F1
#
_entry.id   AF-A0A819ME04-F1
#
_cell.length_a   1.000
_cell.length_b   1.000
_cell.length_c   1.000
_cell.angle_alpha   90.00
_cell.angle_beta   90.00
_cell.angle_gamma   90.00
#
_symmetry.space_group_name_H-M   'P 1'
#
loop_
_entity.id
_entity.type
_entity.pdbx_description
1 polymer ?
#
loop_
_entity_poly.entity_id
_entity_poly.type
_entity_poly.pdbx_seq_one_letter_code
_entity_poly.pdbx_strand_id
1 'polypeptide(L)'
;MHNLNIPKPTILVWTDLSQDHVAKLEELNDPETINNFFIKVFNLEPNTKRTTILCDLYYYALNFARTNKFNHEQISTFISILKRVHEMCIQTPFTNMEETYKSFKALILKHSLSRPPYSLRIFTADTTKKVIDYIVDTYFRHYKMYKYIFTATIDFNLKFTFDGMTRDSLKKLDEHGITITADDTNTVKDHEEKQSQNDEKHVENSELLEVRKLIQAMVKEEIQKIQSTTTDDAQGLRPPTDKHRPVKSSSTKTSKSQAPK
;
A
#
# COMPACT_ATOMS: atom_id res chain seq x y z
N MET A 1 4.28 20.82 -9.65
CA MET A 1 3.06 20.02 -9.79
C MET A 1 3.06 19.43 -11.19
N HIS A 2 3.45 18.15 -11.34
CA HIS A 2 3.45 17.50 -12.66
C HIS A 2 1.99 17.21 -13.02
N ASN A 3 1.51 17.80 -14.11
CA ASN A 3 0.18 17.51 -14.64
C ASN A 3 0.23 16.12 -15.30
N LEU A 4 0.01 15.06 -14.52
CA LEU A 4 -0.35 13.78 -15.12
C LEU A 4 -1.67 13.96 -15.85
N ASN A 5 -1.67 13.66 -17.15
CA ASN A 5 -2.90 13.61 -17.92
C ASN A 5 -3.65 12.35 -17.50
N ILE A 6 -4.45 12.46 -16.44
CA ILE A 6 -5.34 11.41 -15.97
C ILE A 6 -6.49 11.31 -16.99
N PRO A 7 -6.50 10.27 -17.83
CA PRO A 7 -7.52 10.12 -18.84
C PRO A 7 -8.85 9.90 -18.13
N LYS A 8 -9.89 10.61 -18.62
CA LYS A 8 -11.25 10.42 -18.10
C LYS A 8 -11.64 8.94 -18.22
N PRO A 9 -12.29 8.36 -17.20
CA PRO A 9 -12.66 6.95 -17.25
C PRO A 9 -13.66 6.76 -18.40
N THR A 10 -13.28 6.03 -19.45
CA THR A 10 -14.11 5.68 -20.61
C THR A 10 -14.68 4.27 -20.44
N ILE A 11 -15.74 3.94 -21.18
CA ILE A 11 -16.24 2.56 -21.20
C ILE A 11 -15.28 1.76 -22.10
N LEU A 12 -14.64 0.74 -21.54
CA LEU A 12 -13.59 -0.05 -22.18
C LEU A 12 -14.07 -1.36 -22.84
N VAL A 13 -15.38 -1.61 -22.93
CA VAL A 13 -15.88 -2.85 -23.55
C VAL A 13 -15.53 -2.86 -25.02
N TRP A 14 -14.95 -3.96 -25.51
CA TRP A 14 -14.59 -4.15 -26.90
C TRP A 14 -13.60 -3.10 -27.46
N THR A 15 -12.94 -2.33 -26.60
CA THR A 15 -12.06 -1.24 -27.04
C THR A 15 -10.72 -1.76 -27.57
N ASP A 16 -10.09 -2.68 -26.83
CA ASP A 16 -8.79 -3.24 -27.24
C ASP A 16 -8.92 -4.67 -27.76
N LEU A 17 -9.88 -5.46 -27.27
CA LEU A 17 -10.15 -6.82 -27.72
C LEU A 17 -11.58 -6.93 -28.22
N SER A 18 -11.76 -7.26 -29.50
CA SER A 18 -13.04 -7.61 -30.11
C SER A 18 -13.59 -8.95 -29.60
N GLN A 19 -14.89 -9.19 -29.80
CA GLN A 19 -15.54 -10.45 -29.44
C GLN A 19 -14.87 -11.66 -30.10
N ASP A 20 -14.52 -11.55 -31.38
CA ASP A 20 -13.81 -12.61 -32.10
C ASP A 20 -12.41 -12.88 -31.54
N HIS A 21 -11.76 -11.86 -30.99
CA HIS A 21 -10.44 -12.00 -30.37
C HIS A 21 -10.54 -12.76 -29.06
N VAL A 22 -11.56 -12.48 -28.24
CA VAL A 22 -11.80 -13.18 -26.98
C VAL A 22 -12.21 -14.63 -27.24
N ALA A 23 -13.08 -14.89 -28.22
CA ALA A 23 -13.47 -16.26 -28.58
C ALA A 23 -12.27 -17.10 -29.02
N LYS A 24 -11.42 -16.56 -29.91
CA LYS A 24 -10.17 -17.22 -30.31
C LYS A 24 -9.24 -17.44 -29.12
N LEU A 25 -9.13 -16.46 -28.22
CA LEU A 25 -8.34 -16.60 -27.02
C LEU A 25 -8.88 -17.67 -26.08
N GLU A 26 -10.18 -17.96 -26.04
CA GLU A 26 -10.71 -19.06 -25.22
C GLU A 26 -10.44 -20.44 -25.82
N GLU A 27 -10.41 -20.56 -27.15
CA GLU A 27 -10.08 -21.82 -27.85
C GLU A 27 -8.60 -22.17 -27.75
N LEU A 28 -7.73 -21.16 -27.64
CA LEU A 28 -6.29 -21.33 -27.56
C LEU A 28 -5.85 -21.73 -26.15
N ASN A 29 -5.16 -22.87 -26.01
CA ASN A 29 -4.58 -23.33 -24.73
C ASN A 29 -3.05 -23.25 -24.69
N ASP A 30 -2.41 -23.07 -25.84
CA ASP A 30 -0.97 -23.02 -25.95
C ASP A 30 -0.43 -21.62 -25.57
N PRO A 31 0.50 -21.52 -24.60
CA PRO A 31 1.02 -20.24 -24.12
C PRO A 31 1.77 -19.45 -25.20
N GLU A 32 2.50 -20.11 -26.09
CA GLU A 32 3.24 -19.44 -27.16
C GLU A 32 2.29 -18.80 -28.17
N THR A 33 1.22 -19.53 -28.54
CA THR A 33 0.21 -19.03 -29.47
C THR A 33 -0.58 -17.86 -28.87
N ILE A 34 -0.91 -17.91 -27.57
CA ILE A 34 -1.56 -16.79 -26.87
C ILE A 34 -0.65 -15.56 -26.85
N ASN A 35 0.64 -15.73 -26.54
CA ASN A 35 1.60 -14.64 -26.52
C ASN A 35 1.76 -14.00 -27.92
N ASN A 36 1.89 -14.82 -28.96
CA ASN A 36 1.92 -14.36 -30.35
C ASN A 36 0.64 -13.63 -30.76
N PHE A 37 -0.52 -14.05 -30.24
CA PHE A 37 -1.78 -13.36 -30.46
C PHE A 37 -1.79 -11.98 -29.79
N PHE A 38 -1.35 -11.87 -28.54
CA PHE A 38 -1.24 -10.58 -27.86
C PHE A 38 -0.27 -9.62 -28.55
N ILE A 39 0.87 -10.11 -29.05
CA ILE A 39 1.82 -9.30 -29.82
C ILE A 39 1.14 -8.71 -31.06
N LYS A 40 0.36 -9.51 -31.79
CA LYS A 40 -0.38 -9.05 -32.98
C LYS A 40 -1.51 -8.07 -32.64
N VAL A 41 -2.31 -8.37 -31.62
CA VAL A 41 -3.47 -7.53 -31.25
C VAL A 41 -3.04 -6.18 -30.71
N PHE A 42 -2.01 -6.15 -29.86
CA PHE A 42 -1.51 -4.92 -29.26
C PHE A 42 -0.42 -4.22 -30.06
N ASN A 43 -0.06 -4.76 -31.24
CA ASN A 43 0.99 -4.26 -32.11
C ASN A 43 2.30 -3.98 -31.34
N LEU A 44 2.72 -4.94 -30.51
CA LEU A 44 3.91 -4.83 -29.68
C LEU A 44 5.16 -5.21 -30.49
N GLU A 45 6.30 -4.57 -30.19
CA GLU A 45 7.59 -4.91 -30.80
C GLU A 45 7.96 -6.37 -30.47
N PRO A 46 8.12 -7.25 -31.47
CA PRO A 46 8.45 -8.64 -31.23
C PRO A 46 9.87 -8.77 -30.63
N ASN A 47 10.04 -9.76 -29.76
CA ASN A 47 11.36 -10.20 -29.26
C ASN A 47 12.09 -9.25 -28.29
N THR A 48 11.38 -8.34 -27.63
CA THR A 48 11.94 -7.56 -26.51
C THR A 48 11.57 -8.20 -25.18
N LYS A 49 12.49 -8.23 -24.20
CA LYS A 49 12.22 -8.73 -22.82
C LYS A 49 10.99 -8.05 -22.18
N ARG A 50 10.79 -6.76 -22.49
CA ARG A 50 9.60 -5.98 -22.09
C ARG A 50 8.30 -6.57 -22.62
N THR A 51 8.30 -6.98 -23.89
CA THR A 51 7.15 -7.61 -24.54
C THR A 51 6.82 -8.94 -23.90
N THR A 52 7.83 -9.77 -23.58
CA THR A 52 7.63 -11.03 -22.84
C THR A 52 6.92 -10.80 -21.51
N ILE A 53 7.37 -9.82 -20.72
CA ILE A 53 6.76 -9.49 -19.43
C ILE A 53 5.31 -8.99 -19.56
N LEU A 54 5.01 -8.22 -20.62
CA LEU A 54 3.63 -7.81 -20.92
C LEU A 54 2.75 -8.99 -21.32
N CYS A 55 3.26 -9.86 -22.20
CA CYS A 55 2.57 -11.07 -22.62
C CYS A 55 2.26 -11.97 -21.41
N ASP A 56 3.23 -12.17 -20.52
CA ASP A 56 3.04 -12.93 -19.28
C ASP A 56 1.95 -12.29 -18.40
N LEU A 57 1.99 -10.95 -18.24
CA LEU A 57 0.96 -10.23 -17.49
C LEU A 57 -0.45 -10.48 -18.06
N TYR A 58 -0.62 -10.38 -19.38
CA TYR A 58 -1.92 -10.63 -20.02
C TYR A 58 -2.32 -12.10 -20.01
N TYR A 59 -1.36 -13.02 -20.13
CA TYR A 59 -1.60 -14.45 -20.05
C TYR A 59 -2.13 -14.85 -18.66
N TYR A 60 -1.48 -14.38 -17.58
CA TYR A 60 -1.95 -14.66 -16.22
C TYR A 60 -3.30 -14.00 -15.93
N ALA A 61 -3.56 -12.82 -16.49
CA ALA A 61 -4.86 -12.16 -16.39
C ALA A 61 -5.95 -12.99 -17.10
N LEU A 62 -5.68 -13.50 -18.29
CA LEU A 62 -6.59 -14.38 -19.02
C LEU A 62 -6.86 -15.67 -18.23
N ASN A 63 -5.81 -16.30 -17.69
CA ASN A 63 -5.95 -17.52 -16.90
C ASN A 63 -6.80 -17.30 -15.64
N PHE A 64 -6.62 -16.15 -14.96
CA PHE A 64 -7.48 -15.74 -13.84
C PHE A 64 -8.94 -15.60 -14.27
N ALA A 65 -9.20 -14.97 -15.42
CA ALA A 65 -10.56 -14.80 -15.94
C ALA A 65 -11.22 -16.15 -16.30
N ARG A 66 -10.46 -17.09 -16.87
CA ARG A 66 -10.92 -18.47 -17.14
C ARG A 66 -11.25 -19.22 -15.85
N THR A 67 -10.39 -19.12 -14.85
CA THR A 67 -10.59 -19.78 -13.54
C THR A 67 -11.86 -19.29 -12.85
N ASN A 68 -12.19 -18.01 -13.00
CA ASN A 68 -13.39 -17.39 -12.46
C ASN A 68 -14.62 -17.44 -13.39
N LYS A 69 -14.52 -18.09 -14.56
CA LYS A 69 -15.59 -18.23 -15.56
C LYS A 69 -16.22 -16.89 -15.97
N PHE A 70 -15.39 -15.90 -16.28
CA PHE A 70 -15.86 -14.60 -16.74
C PHE A 70 -16.50 -14.69 -18.13
N ASN A 71 -17.49 -13.81 -18.38
CA ASN A 71 -18.10 -13.66 -19.69
C ASN A 71 -17.12 -12.99 -20.69
N HIS A 72 -17.37 -13.11 -22.00
CA HIS A 72 -16.52 -12.51 -23.03
C HIS A 72 -16.35 -10.99 -22.86
N GLU A 73 -17.45 -10.30 -22.53
CA GLU A 73 -17.43 -8.87 -22.23
C GLU A 73 -16.58 -8.53 -20.99
N GLN A 74 -16.63 -9.38 -19.96
CA GLN A 74 -15.86 -9.22 -18.74
C GLN A 74 -14.37 -9.42 -19.00
N ILE A 75 -13.99 -10.43 -19.80
CA ILE A 75 -12.61 -10.69 -20.19
C ILE A 75 -12.02 -9.52 -20.97
N SER A 76 -12.74 -9.06 -22.02
CA SER A 76 -12.33 -7.89 -22.82
C SER A 76 -12.11 -6.67 -21.94
N THR A 77 -13.11 -6.35 -21.10
CA THR A 77 -13.04 -5.18 -20.20
C THR A 77 -11.91 -5.30 -19.18
N PHE A 78 -11.69 -6.49 -18.61
CA PHE A 78 -10.65 -6.72 -17.61
C PHE A 78 -9.25 -6.52 -18.19
N ILE A 79 -8.96 -7.09 -19.36
CA ILE A 79 -7.68 -6.92 -20.04
C ILE A 79 -7.47 -5.45 -20.44
N SER A 80 -8.50 -4.76 -20.94
CA SER A 80 -8.44 -3.33 -21.24
C SER A 80 -8.18 -2.46 -20.01
N ILE A 81 -8.79 -2.76 -18.86
CA ILE A 81 -8.50 -2.07 -17.60
C ILE A 81 -7.03 -2.27 -17.21
N LEU A 82 -6.53 -3.51 -17.29
CA LEU A 82 -5.14 -3.81 -16.93
C LEU A 82 -4.15 -3.09 -17.85
N LYS A 83 -4.41 -3.08 -19.16
CA LYS A 83 -3.64 -2.31 -20.14
C LYS A 83 -3.64 -0.82 -19.81
N ARG A 84 -4.80 -0.24 -19.53
CA ARG A 84 -4.93 1.17 -19.17
C ARG A 84 -4.16 1.51 -17.89
N VAL A 85 -4.21 0.65 -16.87
CA VAL A 85 -3.43 0.80 -15.64
C VAL A 85 -1.94 0.77 -15.95
N HIS A 86 -1.51 -0.14 -16.84
CA HIS A 86 -0.12 -0.20 -17.28
C HIS A 86 0.33 1.05 -18.04
N GLU A 87 -0.48 1.54 -19.00
CA GLU A 87 -0.22 2.78 -19.74
C GLU A 87 -0.08 3.99 -18.80
N MET A 88 -0.89 4.07 -17.73
CA MET A 88 -0.78 5.11 -16.70
C MET A 88 0.50 4.99 -15.87
N CYS A 89 0.91 3.76 -15.56
CA CYS A 89 2.16 3.52 -14.83
C CYS A 89 3.37 4.02 -15.64
N ILE A 90 3.40 3.80 -16.95
CA ILE A 90 4.56 4.16 -17.80
C ILE A 90 4.58 5.63 -18.26
N GLN A 91 3.49 6.37 -18.08
CA GLN A 91 3.33 7.74 -18.58
C GLN A 91 4.37 8.74 -18.04
N THR A 92 4.92 8.48 -16.86
CA THR A 92 5.90 9.35 -16.20
C THR A 92 7.05 8.52 -15.61
N PRO A 93 8.29 9.01 -15.54
CA PRO A 93 9.38 8.38 -14.79
C PRO A 93 9.21 8.45 -13.27
N PHE A 94 8.39 9.36 -12.77
CA PHE A 94 8.21 9.54 -11.34
C PHE A 94 7.22 8.53 -10.75
N THR A 95 7.35 8.24 -9.46
CA THR A 95 6.40 7.40 -8.72
C THR A 95 5.01 8.06 -8.71
N ASN A 96 4.05 7.44 -9.38
CA ASN A 96 2.67 7.90 -9.55
C ASN A 96 1.64 6.85 -9.10
N MET A 97 2.01 6.02 -8.11
CA MET A 97 1.19 4.88 -7.66
C MET A 97 -0.20 5.30 -7.21
N GLU A 98 -0.31 6.37 -6.42
CA GLU A 98 -1.60 6.84 -5.88
C GLU A 98 -2.55 7.31 -6.98
N GLU A 99 -2.03 8.02 -7.98
CA GLU A 99 -2.82 8.50 -9.12
C GLU A 99 -3.27 7.37 -10.04
N THR A 100 -2.38 6.40 -10.29
CA THR A 100 -2.72 5.18 -11.03
C THR A 100 -3.80 4.38 -10.29
N TYR A 101 -3.69 4.25 -8.97
CA TYR A 101 -4.69 3.56 -8.14
C TYR A 101 -6.04 4.30 -8.12
N LYS A 102 -6.02 5.63 -8.00
CA LYS A 102 -7.24 6.46 -8.08
C LYS A 102 -7.94 6.30 -9.43
N SER A 103 -7.17 6.28 -10.52
CA SER A 103 -7.68 6.06 -11.87
C SER A 103 -8.25 4.65 -12.04
N PHE A 104 -7.53 3.64 -11.55
CA PHE A 104 -8.00 2.25 -11.51
C PHE A 104 -9.35 2.12 -10.77
N LYS A 105 -9.45 2.70 -9.57
CA LYS A 105 -10.69 2.69 -8.78
C LYS A 105 -11.85 3.34 -9.53
N ALA A 106 -11.60 4.46 -10.22
CA ALA A 106 -12.61 5.12 -11.03
C ALA A 106 -13.07 4.27 -12.23
N LEU A 107 -12.15 3.58 -12.91
CA LEU A 107 -12.46 2.67 -14.02
C LEU A 107 -13.31 1.49 -13.54
N ILE A 108 -12.90 0.81 -12.47
CA ILE A 108 -13.63 -0.33 -11.92
C ILE A 108 -15.04 0.09 -11.49
N LEU A 109 -15.18 1.24 -10.83
CA LEU A 109 -16.48 1.75 -10.40
C LEU A 109 -17.42 1.97 -11.59
N LYS A 110 -16.90 2.48 -12.70
CA LYS A 110 -17.65 2.72 -13.94
C LYS A 110 -18.14 1.43 -14.62
N HIS A 111 -17.43 0.32 -14.40
CA HIS A 111 -17.79 -0.99 -14.96
C HIS A 111 -18.60 -1.88 -13.99
N SER A 112 -18.72 -1.45 -12.73
CA SER A 112 -19.45 -2.17 -11.67
C SER A 112 -20.79 -1.55 -11.33
N LEU A 113 -20.93 -0.22 -11.49
CA LEU A 113 -22.19 0.48 -11.26
C LEU A 113 -23.02 0.58 -12.55
N SER A 114 -24.34 0.49 -12.42
CA SER A 114 -25.27 0.78 -13.53
C SER A 114 -25.85 2.18 -13.36
N ARG A 115 -25.40 3.12 -14.18
CA ARG A 115 -25.96 4.47 -14.33
C ARG A 115 -25.99 4.79 -15.83
N PRO A 116 -27.10 4.54 -16.53
CA PRO A 116 -27.27 5.00 -17.92
C PRO A 116 -27.16 6.53 -17.93
N PRO A 117 -26.49 7.23 -18.86
CA PRO A 117 -25.67 6.85 -20.04
C PRO A 117 -24.16 6.66 -19.76
N TYR A 118 -23.72 6.67 -18.50
CA TYR A 118 -22.30 6.80 -18.15
C TYR A 118 -21.63 5.50 -17.73
N SER A 119 -22.35 4.46 -17.33
CA SER A 119 -21.74 3.23 -16.78
C SER A 119 -22.57 2.00 -17.12
N LEU A 120 -21.86 0.91 -17.43
CA LEU A 120 -22.43 -0.39 -17.80
C LEU A 120 -22.04 -1.40 -16.72
N ARG A 121 -23.03 -2.09 -16.15
CA ARG A 121 -22.80 -3.13 -15.14
C ARG A 121 -22.37 -4.43 -15.81
N ILE A 122 -21.08 -4.51 -16.10
CA ILE A 122 -20.43 -5.69 -16.69
C ILE A 122 -19.96 -6.62 -15.59
N PHE A 123 -19.44 -6.04 -14.49
CA PHE A 123 -19.05 -6.78 -13.31
C PHE A 123 -20.16 -6.74 -12.26
N THR A 124 -20.38 -7.90 -11.63
CA THR A 124 -21.20 -8.04 -10.43
C THR A 124 -20.32 -7.71 -9.23
N ALA A 125 -20.90 -7.30 -8.09
CA ALA A 125 -20.13 -6.95 -6.90
C ALA A 125 -19.10 -8.03 -6.48
N ASP A 126 -19.43 -9.31 -6.63
CA ASP A 126 -18.51 -10.42 -6.36
C ASP A 126 -17.33 -10.48 -7.35
N THR A 127 -17.60 -10.36 -8.66
CA THR A 127 -16.55 -10.39 -9.68
C THR A 127 -15.68 -9.14 -9.63
N THR A 128 -16.27 -7.99 -9.32
CA THR A 128 -15.55 -6.74 -9.05
C THR A 128 -14.53 -6.91 -7.93
N LYS A 129 -14.95 -7.49 -6.79
CA LYS A 129 -14.05 -7.70 -5.66
C LYS A 129 -12.87 -8.59 -6.06
N LYS A 130 -13.14 -9.72 -6.72
CA LYS A 130 -12.11 -10.64 -7.22
C LYS A 130 -11.11 -9.95 -8.16
N VAL A 131 -11.60 -9.10 -9.06
CA VAL A 131 -10.76 -8.32 -9.99
C VAL A 131 -9.88 -7.32 -9.25
N ILE A 132 -10.43 -6.61 -8.26
CA ILE A 132 -9.66 -5.67 -7.44
C ILE A 132 -8.57 -6.40 -6.67
N ASP A 133 -8.92 -7.46 -5.95
CA ASP A 133 -7.98 -8.25 -5.16
C ASP A 133 -6.86 -8.79 -6.05
N TYR A 134 -7.19 -9.35 -7.21
CA TYR A 134 -6.21 -9.83 -8.19
C TYR A 134 -5.25 -8.72 -8.67
N ILE A 135 -5.77 -7.56 -9.10
CA ILE A 135 -4.92 -6.48 -9.63
C ILE A 135 -4.04 -5.89 -8.52
N VAL A 136 -4.56 -5.79 -7.29
CA VAL A 136 -3.77 -5.32 -6.15
C VAL A 136 -2.65 -6.30 -5.82
N ASP A 137 -2.95 -7.59 -5.74
CA ASP A 137 -1.98 -8.63 -5.36
C ASP A 137 -0.95 -8.95 -6.43
N THR A 138 -1.28 -8.77 -7.72
CA THR A 138 -0.37 -9.04 -8.83
C THR A 138 0.30 -7.77 -9.32
N TYR A 139 -0.47 -6.79 -9.79
CA TYR A 139 0.06 -5.63 -10.47
C TYR A 139 0.61 -4.58 -9.49
N PHE A 140 -0.19 -4.14 -8.53
CA PHE A 140 0.24 -3.08 -7.60
C PHE A 140 1.32 -3.57 -6.61
N ARG A 141 1.28 -4.84 -6.20
CA ARG A 141 2.37 -5.46 -5.42
C ARG A 141 3.72 -5.38 -6.14
N HIS A 142 3.72 -5.55 -7.46
CA HIS A 142 4.93 -5.49 -8.30
C HIS A 142 5.09 -4.17 -9.07
N TYR A 143 4.45 -3.08 -8.61
CA TYR A 143 4.44 -1.80 -9.31
C TYR A 143 5.84 -1.26 -9.62
N LYS A 144 6.77 -1.37 -8.65
CA LYS A 144 8.16 -0.91 -8.79
C LYS A 144 8.90 -1.64 -9.93
N MET A 145 8.62 -2.93 -10.11
CA MET A 145 9.22 -3.74 -11.18
C MET A 145 8.75 -3.22 -12.56
N TYR A 146 7.44 -3.05 -12.74
CA TYR A 146 6.91 -2.50 -13.99
C TYR A 146 7.45 -1.10 -14.25
N LYS A 147 7.56 -0.25 -13.22
CA LYS A 147 8.11 1.09 -13.38
C LYS A 147 9.56 1.07 -13.88
N TYR A 148 10.40 0.25 -13.27
CA TYR A 148 11.82 0.17 -13.60
C TYR A 148 12.07 -0.37 -15.02
N ILE A 149 11.28 -1.34 -15.47
CA ILE A 149 11.49 -2.01 -16.76
C ILE A 149 11.00 -1.15 -17.93
N PHE A 150 9.89 -0.44 -17.73
CA PHE A 150 9.19 0.26 -18.80
C PHE A 150 9.45 1.77 -18.82
N THR A 151 10.14 2.34 -17.84
CA THR A 151 10.47 3.76 -17.84
C THR A 151 11.97 4.01 -17.91
N ALA A 152 12.37 5.12 -18.55
CA ALA A 152 13.76 5.54 -18.62
C ALA A 152 14.28 5.92 -17.23
N THR A 153 15.44 5.37 -16.85
CA THR A 153 16.16 5.76 -15.64
C THR A 153 16.74 7.15 -15.84
N ILE A 154 16.47 8.07 -14.90
CA ILE A 154 17.04 9.41 -14.90
C ILE A 154 18.20 9.40 -13.90
N ASP A 155 19.43 9.43 -14.39
CA ASP A 155 20.62 9.56 -13.55
C ASP A 155 20.88 11.05 -13.29
N PHE A 156 20.77 11.47 -12.03
CA PHE A 156 21.05 12.85 -11.63
C PHE A 156 22.45 12.97 -11.02
N ASN A 157 23.41 13.47 -11.81
CA ASN A 157 24.76 13.71 -11.34
C ASN A 157 24.89 15.14 -10.79
N LEU A 158 24.93 15.31 -9.47
CA LEU A 158 25.26 16.60 -8.85
C LEU A 158 26.78 16.73 -8.72
N LYS A 159 27.32 17.83 -9.24
CA LYS A 159 28.68 18.26 -8.96
C LYS A 159 28.61 19.50 -8.10
N PHE A 160 29.08 19.40 -6.86
CA PHE A 160 29.23 20.55 -5.98
C PHE A 160 30.65 21.09 -6.12
N THR A 161 30.76 22.35 -6.52
CA THR A 161 31.98 23.13 -6.40
C THR A 161 31.81 24.07 -5.23
N PHE A 162 32.51 23.78 -4.12
CA PHE A 162 32.49 24.65 -2.95
C PHE A 162 33.57 25.71 -3.11
N ASP A 163 33.17 26.92 -3.44
CA ASP A 163 34.08 28.08 -3.54
C ASP A 163 34.13 28.74 -2.16
N GLY A 164 35.10 28.37 -1.32
CA GLY A 164 35.25 28.98 0.01
C GLY A 164 35.98 28.19 1.09
N MET A 165 36.36 26.92 0.88
CA MET A 165 37.25 26.21 1.80
C MET A 165 38.59 25.98 1.13
N THR A 166 39.62 26.64 1.65
CA THR A 166 41.00 26.25 1.40
C THR A 166 41.16 24.79 1.78
N ARG A 167 41.81 24.02 0.90
CA ARG A 167 42.07 22.58 0.98
C ARG A 167 42.74 22.15 2.31
N ASP A 168 43.29 23.10 3.06
CA ASP A 168 43.90 22.91 4.38
C ASP A 168 42.89 22.72 5.51
N SER A 169 41.64 23.16 5.35
CA SER A 169 40.56 22.91 6.33
C SER A 169 40.06 21.46 6.29
N LEU A 170 40.23 20.77 5.15
CA LEU A 170 39.84 19.36 4.98
C LEU A 170 40.85 18.40 5.65
N LYS A 171 42.14 18.75 5.69
CA LYS A 171 43.19 17.92 6.32
C LYS A 171 43.08 17.85 7.85
N LYS A 172 42.49 18.86 8.49
CA LYS A 172 42.29 18.87 9.95
C LYS A 172 41.19 17.92 10.42
N LEU A 173 40.36 17.39 9.52
CA LEU A 173 39.36 16.38 9.87
C LEU A 173 39.96 14.97 9.96
N ASP A 174 41.10 14.72 9.33
CA ASP A 174 41.73 13.39 9.29
C ASP A 174 42.54 13.07 10.55
N GLU A 175 42.94 14.07 11.34
CA GLU A 175 43.74 13.88 12.56
C GLU A 175 42.90 13.58 13.82
N HIS A 176 41.58 13.78 13.79
CA HIS A 176 40.65 13.35 14.84
C HIS A 176 39.57 12.43 14.25
N GLY A 177 40.02 11.30 13.73
CA GLY A 177 39.32 10.02 13.66
C GLY A 177 37.82 10.02 13.31
N ILE A 178 37.52 9.90 12.01
CA ILE A 178 36.49 8.96 11.54
C ILE A 178 37.04 8.27 10.29
N THR A 179 37.63 7.10 10.47
CA THR A 179 37.84 6.16 9.37
C THR A 179 36.48 5.56 9.02
N ILE A 180 35.78 6.12 8.03
CA ILE A 180 34.78 5.33 7.30
C ILE A 180 35.57 4.51 6.28
N THR A 181 35.99 3.31 6.69
CA THR A 181 36.37 2.27 5.75
C THR A 181 35.17 2.02 4.84
N ALA A 182 35.38 2.20 3.54
CA ALA A 182 34.45 1.79 2.51
C ALA A 182 34.37 0.26 2.49
N ASP A 183 33.56 -0.32 3.39
CA ASP A 183 33.09 -1.70 3.25
C ASP A 183 31.79 -2.04 4.00
N ASP A 184 31.08 -1.07 4.57
CA ASP A 184 29.77 -1.31 5.20
C ASP A 184 28.71 -0.28 4.77
N THR A 185 28.05 -0.55 3.64
CA THR A 185 26.64 -0.18 3.45
C THR A 185 25.93 -1.28 2.68
N ASN A 186 25.63 -2.36 3.39
CA ASN A 186 24.51 -3.22 3.04
C ASN A 186 23.22 -2.52 3.47
N THR A 187 22.23 -2.48 2.58
CA THR A 187 20.79 -2.53 2.87
C THR A 187 20.22 -1.60 3.97
N VAL A 188 19.48 -0.55 3.55
CA VAL A 188 18.32 -0.08 4.29
C VAL A 188 17.06 -0.54 3.55
N LYS A 189 16.50 -1.65 4.05
CA LYS A 189 15.09 -2.01 3.88
C LYS A 189 14.35 -1.47 5.10
N ASP A 190 13.33 -0.66 4.90
CA ASP A 190 12.35 -0.36 5.94
C ASP A 190 11.27 -1.46 5.98
N HIS A 191 11.26 -2.16 7.12
CA HIS A 191 10.18 -2.71 7.92
C HIS A 191 8.91 -3.31 7.27
N GLU A 192 8.74 -4.63 7.51
CA GLU A 192 7.50 -5.18 8.06
C GLU A 192 7.84 -6.34 9.03
N GLU A 193 7.02 -6.47 10.08
CA GLU A 193 7.27 -7.10 11.38
C GLU A 193 7.54 -8.62 11.37
N LYS A 194 8.39 -9.09 12.32
CA LYS A 194 8.03 -10.07 13.38
C LYS A 194 9.21 -10.47 14.29
N GLN A 195 9.01 -10.22 15.58
CA GLN A 195 9.31 -11.07 16.75
C GLN A 195 10.67 -11.79 16.91
N SER A 196 11.31 -11.43 18.03
CA SER A 196 11.85 -12.32 19.09
C SER A 196 13.37 -12.31 19.31
N GLN A 197 13.69 -11.83 20.53
CA GLN A 197 14.73 -12.29 21.47
C GLN A 197 16.22 -12.14 21.14
N ASN A 198 16.85 -11.45 22.10
CA ASN A 198 18.13 -11.72 22.76
C ASN A 198 19.38 -10.90 22.40
N ASP A 199 19.91 -10.36 23.50
CA ASP A 199 21.30 -10.14 23.89
C ASP A 199 22.00 -8.83 23.50
N GLU A 200 22.15 -8.03 24.55
CA GLU A 200 23.01 -6.88 24.77
C GLU A 200 24.45 -7.13 24.30
N LYS A 201 25.02 -6.15 23.57
CA LYS A 201 26.39 -5.70 23.83
C LYS A 201 26.47 -4.18 23.81
N HIS A 202 26.95 -3.71 24.94
CA HIS A 202 27.14 -2.36 25.41
C HIS A 202 28.28 -1.66 24.64
N VAL A 203 27.99 -0.54 23.97
CA VAL A 203 28.98 0.52 23.73
C VAL A 203 28.38 1.77 24.34
N GLU A 204 28.78 2.03 25.58
CA GLU A 204 28.30 3.12 26.40
C GLU A 204 28.92 4.43 25.88
N ASN A 205 28.18 5.11 25.01
CA ASN A 205 28.58 6.44 24.58
C ASN A 205 28.30 7.38 25.77
N SER A 206 29.36 7.83 26.45
CA SER A 206 29.30 8.63 27.70
C SER A 206 28.37 9.83 27.58
N GLU A 207 28.31 10.44 26.40
CA GLU A 207 27.45 11.58 26.09
C GLU A 207 25.95 11.20 26.06
N LEU A 208 25.61 9.99 25.58
CA LEU A 208 24.22 9.50 25.52
C LEU A 208 23.69 9.13 26.92
N LEU A 209 24.54 8.71 27.85
CA LEU A 209 24.18 8.53 29.26
C LEU A 209 23.87 9.85 29.94
N GLU A 210 24.69 10.87 29.70
CA GLU A 210 24.51 12.20 30.26
C GLU A 210 23.23 12.85 29.74
N VAL A 211 22.98 12.73 28.44
CA VAL A 211 21.73 13.19 27.82
C VAL A 211 20.52 12.42 28.36
N ARG A 212 20.62 11.09 28.55
CA ARG A 212 19.53 10.31 29.19
C ARG A 212 19.26 10.75 30.61
N LYS A 213 20.29 11.02 31.42
CA LYS A 213 20.12 11.50 32.79
C LYS A 213 19.46 12.88 32.82
N LEU A 214 19.84 13.78 31.90
CA LEU A 214 19.24 15.10 31.80
C LEU A 214 17.75 15.02 31.40
N ILE A 215 17.42 14.19 30.42
CA ILE A 215 16.03 13.97 29.98
C ILE A 215 15.20 13.36 31.12
N GLN A 216 15.74 12.38 31.86
CA GLN A 216 15.04 11.79 33.01
C GLN A 216 14.78 12.80 34.13
N ALA A 217 15.73 13.70 34.39
CA ALA A 217 15.56 14.76 35.38
C ALA A 217 14.46 15.74 34.96
N MET A 218 14.47 16.21 33.71
CA MET A 218 13.46 17.12 33.17
C MET A 218 12.06 16.51 33.19
N VAL A 219 11.93 15.25 32.76
CA VAL A 219 10.63 14.55 32.74
C VAL A 219 10.10 14.38 34.17
N LYS A 220 10.97 14.08 35.14
CA LYS A 220 10.57 13.96 36.54
C LYS A 220 10.10 15.30 37.11
N GLU A 221 10.78 16.40 36.77
CA GLU A 221 10.38 17.75 37.16
C GLU A 221 9.01 18.12 36.55
N GLU A 222 8.78 17.79 35.29
CA GLU A 222 7.52 18.10 34.61
C GLU A 222 6.35 17.23 35.13
N ILE A 223 6.59 15.95 35.44
CA ILE A 223 5.59 15.10 36.11
C ILE A 223 5.25 15.65 37.50
N GLN A 224 6.23 16.15 38.24
CA GLN A 224 6.00 16.72 39.57
C GLN A 224 5.20 18.03 39.50
N LYS A 225 5.45 18.87 38.49
CA LYS A 225 4.61 20.03 38.17
C LYS A 225 3.18 19.62 37.87
N ILE A 226 2.98 18.66 36.96
CA ILE A 226 1.64 18.16 36.59
C ILE A 226 0.90 17.58 37.81
N GLN A 227 1.60 16.86 38.69
CA GLN A 227 1.00 16.31 39.91
C GLN A 227 0.58 17.43 40.88
N SER A 228 1.39 18.49 41.04
CA SER A 228 1.02 19.64 41.87
C SER A 228 -0.18 20.42 41.32
N THR A 229 -0.28 20.58 39.99
CA THR A 229 -1.42 21.25 39.36
C THR A 229 -2.70 20.42 39.44
N THR A 230 -2.59 19.08 39.39
CA THR A 230 -3.76 18.18 39.49
C THR A 230 -4.28 18.03 40.93
N THR A 231 -3.42 18.23 41.94
CA THR A 231 -3.84 18.19 43.36
C THR A 231 -4.61 19.42 43.82
N ASP A 232 -4.42 20.58 43.18
CA ASP A 232 -5.20 21.79 43.47
C ASP A 232 -6.64 21.70 42.91
N ASP A 233 -6.84 21.02 41.78
CA ASP A 233 -8.17 20.82 41.18
C ASP A 233 -9.01 19.73 41.87
N ALA A 234 -8.40 18.88 42.73
CA ALA A 234 -9.07 17.76 43.39
C ALA A 234 -9.65 18.09 44.79
N GLN A 235 -9.43 19.29 45.35
CA GLN A 235 -10.02 19.69 46.66
C GLN A 235 -11.45 20.26 46.57
N GLY A 236 -12.04 20.34 45.37
CA GLY A 236 -13.35 20.96 45.13
C GLY A 236 -14.60 20.09 45.32
N LEU A 237 -14.50 18.76 45.47
CA LEU A 237 -15.69 17.89 45.56
C LEU A 237 -15.54 16.79 46.63
N ARG A 238 -16.10 17.02 47.82
CA ARG A 238 -16.43 15.97 48.79
C ARG A 238 -17.92 15.61 48.68
N PRO A 239 -18.30 14.32 48.56
CA PRO A 239 -19.68 13.88 48.79
C PRO A 239 -19.96 13.62 50.28
N PRO A 240 -21.24 13.70 50.74
CA PRO A 240 -21.60 13.58 52.14
C PRO A 240 -21.60 12.13 52.64
N THR A 241 -21.28 11.95 53.92
CA THR A 241 -21.30 10.66 54.63
C THR A 241 -22.70 10.37 55.17
N ASP A 242 -23.26 9.21 54.82
CA ASP A 242 -24.55 8.72 55.32
C ASP A 242 -24.35 7.87 56.60
N LYS A 243 -25.16 8.14 57.63
CA LYS A 243 -25.09 7.54 58.97
C LYS A 243 -26.22 6.52 59.15
N HIS A 244 -25.85 5.37 59.74
CA HIS A 244 -26.72 4.32 60.31
C HIS A 244 -28.12 4.74 60.79
N ARG A 245 -29.15 3.89 60.54
CA ARG A 245 -29.81 2.99 61.53
C ARG A 245 -30.89 2.07 60.88
N PRO A 246 -31.14 0.83 61.36
CA PRO A 246 -32.01 -0.18 60.71
C PRO A 246 -33.39 -0.28 61.38
N VAL A 247 -34.21 -1.30 60.99
CA VAL A 247 -35.46 -1.91 61.59
C VAL A 247 -36.56 -2.00 60.49
N LYS A 248 -37.30 -3.09 60.20
CA LYS A 248 -37.65 -4.37 60.87
C LYS A 248 -38.27 -5.38 59.86
N SER A 249 -38.03 -6.67 60.11
CA SER A 249 -38.94 -7.84 60.08
C SER A 249 -40.17 -7.93 59.16
N SER A 250 -40.29 -9.07 58.44
CA SER A 250 -41.38 -10.08 58.52
C SER A 250 -41.45 -10.87 57.19
N SER A 251 -41.01 -12.13 57.13
CA SER A 251 -41.88 -13.34 57.05
C SER A 251 -43.00 -13.21 56.00
N THR A 252 -43.22 -14.12 55.04
CA THR A 252 -43.64 -15.51 55.23
C THR A 252 -43.92 -16.18 53.86
N LYS A 253 -43.54 -17.45 53.72
CA LYS A 253 -44.13 -18.56 52.89
C LYS A 253 -44.29 -18.41 51.36
N THR A 254 -43.68 -19.27 50.53
CA THR A 254 -43.94 -20.71 50.21
C THR A 254 -45.07 -20.93 49.20
N SER A 255 -44.74 -21.60 48.08
CA SER A 255 -45.47 -22.60 47.25
C SER A 255 -45.41 -22.24 45.74
N LYS A 256 -44.64 -22.89 44.86
CA LYS A 256 -44.62 -24.29 44.33
C LYS A 256 -45.80 -24.62 43.39
N SER A 257 -45.44 -25.07 42.16
CA SER A 257 -46.26 -25.74 41.11
C SER A 257 -47.23 -24.81 40.33
N GLN A 258 -47.44 -24.94 39.01
CA GLN A 258 -47.62 -26.15 38.22
C GLN A 258 -47.45 -25.87 36.71
N ALA A 259 -47.11 -26.90 35.94
CA ALA A 259 -46.79 -26.88 34.50
C ALA A 259 -48.06 -27.16 33.62
N PRO A 260 -47.95 -27.42 32.30
CA PRO A 260 -48.72 -26.74 31.25
C PRO A 260 -49.89 -27.57 30.69
N LYS A 261 -50.76 -26.91 29.92
CA LYS A 261 -51.40 -27.44 28.71
C LYS A 261 -51.96 -26.28 27.88
#